data_AF-A0ABD1Z634-F1
#
_entry.id   AF-A0ABD1Z634-F1
#
_cell.length_a   1.000
_cell.length_b   1.000
_cell.length_c   1.000
_cell.angle_alpha   90.00
_cell.angle_beta   90.00
_cell.angle_gamma   90.00
#
_symmetry.space_group_name_H-M   'P 1'
#
loop_
_entity.id
_entity.type
_entity.pdbx_description
1 polymer ?
#
loop_
_entity_poly.entity_id
_entity_poly.type
_entity_poly.pdbx_seq_one_letter_code
_entity_poly.pdbx_strand_id
1 'polypeptide(L)'
;MRKSSERVPEVPGEFFAQMMATMKAMQDALEKKDERIADLESQGGFKRMCKPKQPTPFIGTGKAVKVKDFLDELDMYFDMQLAQEEEKVKVAATFLKDHALKWWKAF
;
A
#
# COMPACT_ATOMS: atom_id res chain seq x y z
N MET A 1 -75.60 -18.07 -15.50
CA MET A 1 -74.49 -17.33 -14.86
C MET A 1 -73.17 -17.89 -15.37
N ARG A 2 -72.42 -17.14 -16.18
CA ARG A 2 -71.09 -17.54 -16.66
C ARG A 2 -70.05 -16.98 -15.67
N LYS A 3 -69.29 -17.83 -14.98
CA LYS A 3 -68.13 -17.40 -14.19
C LYS A 3 -66.95 -17.27 -15.14
N SER A 4 -66.55 -16.03 -15.41
CA SER A 4 -65.29 -15.72 -16.10
C SER A 4 -64.14 -16.12 -15.18
N SER A 5 -63.35 -17.10 -15.63
CA SER A 5 -62.09 -17.50 -14.99
C SER A 5 -61.03 -16.51 -15.45
N GLU A 6 -60.61 -15.64 -14.53
CA GLU A 6 -59.55 -14.66 -14.69
C GLU A 6 -58.22 -15.41 -14.83
N ARG A 7 -57.68 -15.46 -16.05
CA ARG A 7 -56.34 -16.03 -16.31
C ARG A 7 -55.30 -15.08 -15.74
N VAL A 8 -54.73 -15.46 -14.60
CA VAL A 8 -53.50 -14.86 -14.07
C VAL A 8 -52.40 -15.05 -15.12
N PRO A 9 -51.67 -13.99 -15.54
CA PRO A 9 -50.55 -14.16 -16.45
C PRO A 9 -49.44 -14.94 -15.73
N GLU A 10 -49.26 -16.21 -16.09
CA GLU A 10 -48.09 -16.97 -15.69
C GLU A 10 -46.87 -16.28 -16.29
N VAL A 11 -46.03 -15.71 -15.43
CA VAL A 11 -44.73 -15.19 -15.84
C VAL A 11 -43.98 -16.39 -16.44
N PRO A 12 -43.52 -16.32 -17.71
CA PRO A 12 -42.82 -17.44 -18.32
C PRO A 12 -41.64 -17.82 -17.41
N GLY A 13 -41.60 -19.06 -16.92
CA GLY A 13 -40.55 -19.52 -16.01
C GLY A 13 -39.14 -19.27 -16.56
N GLU A 14 -39.03 -19.17 -17.89
CA GLU A 14 -37.83 -18.77 -18.62
C GLU A 14 -37.33 -17.36 -18.26
N PHE A 15 -38.23 -16.39 -18.05
CA PHE A 15 -37.84 -15.02 -17.69
C PHE A 15 -37.25 -14.97 -16.28
N PHE A 16 -37.86 -15.67 -15.32
CA PHE A 16 -37.33 -15.76 -13.97
C PHE A 16 -36.02 -16.54 -13.93
N ALA A 17 -35.92 -17.64 -14.68
CA ALA A 17 -34.68 -18.39 -14.84
C ALA A 17 -33.57 -17.55 -15.47
N GLN A 18 -33.89 -16.73 -16.47
CA GLN A 18 -32.94 -15.84 -17.13
C GLN A 18 -32.49 -14.71 -16.20
N MET A 19 -33.41 -14.16 -15.39
CA MET A 19 -33.08 -13.14 -14.39
C MET A 19 -32.17 -13.69 -13.28
N MET A 20 -32.44 -14.90 -12.79
CA MET A 20 -31.61 -15.60 -11.81
C MET A 20 -30.23 -15.96 -12.38
N ALA A 21 -30.16 -16.42 -13.63
CA ALA A 21 -28.89 -16.69 -14.31
C ALA A 21 -28.05 -15.42 -14.46
N THR A 22 -28.69 -14.29 -14.75
CA THR A 22 -28.00 -12.98 -14.86
C THR A 22 -27.49 -12.50 -13.50
N MET A 23 -28.29 -12.62 -12.44
CA MET A 23 -27.86 -12.28 -11.08
C MET A 23 -26.71 -13.18 -10.60
N LYS A 24 -26.76 -14.48 -10.91
CA LYS A 24 -25.69 -15.42 -10.59
C LYS A 24 -24.39 -15.08 -11.34
N ALA A 25 -24.47 -14.78 -12.63
CA ALA A 25 -23.31 -14.34 -13.41
C ALA A 25 -22.71 -13.03 -12.88
N MET A 26 -23.55 -12.13 -12.33
CA MET A 26 -23.09 -10.89 -11.69
C MET A 26 -22.42 -11.16 -10.34
N GLN A 27 -22.93 -12.10 -9.54
CA GLN A 27 -22.29 -12.54 -8.29
C GLN A 27 -20.93 -13.20 -8.57
N ASP A 28 -20.85 -14.13 -9.52
CA ASP A 28 -19.58 -14.77 -9.92
C ASP A 28 -18.56 -13.74 -10.46
N ALA A 29 -19.04 -12.70 -11.16
CA ALA A 29 -18.18 -11.61 -11.66
C ALA A 29 -17.71 -10.64 -10.56
N LEU A 30 -18.43 -10.54 -9.44
CA LEU A 30 -18.00 -9.79 -8.26
C LEU A 30 -16.97 -10.59 -7.46
N GLU A 31 -17.23 -11.87 -7.22
CA GLU A 31 -16.31 -12.77 -6.50
C GLU A 31 -14.95 -12.88 -7.22
N LYS A 32 -14.96 -12.94 -8.56
CA LYS A 32 -13.74 -12.94 -9.38
C LYS A 32 -12.94 -11.62 -9.33
N LYS A 33 -13.53 -10.50 -8.90
CA LYS A 33 -12.80 -9.24 -8.70
C LYS A 33 -12.10 -9.19 -7.35
N ASP A 34 -12.67 -9.83 -6.33
CA ASP A 34 -12.07 -9.88 -4.99
C ASP A 34 -10.80 -10.76 -4.97
N GLU A 35 -10.77 -11.84 -5.74
CA GLU A 35 -9.54 -12.65 -5.91
C GLU A 35 -8.38 -11.86 -6.54
N ARG A 36 -8.67 -10.94 -7.47
CA ARG A 36 -7.62 -10.11 -8.09
C ARG A 36 -7.04 -9.07 -7.13
N ILE A 37 -7.78 -8.67 -6.10
CA ILE A 37 -7.29 -7.74 -5.07
C ILE A 37 -6.34 -8.47 -4.13
N ALA A 38 -6.62 -9.73 -3.78
CA ALA A 38 -5.72 -10.55 -2.97
C ALA A 38 -4.36 -10.82 -3.67
N ASP A 39 -4.36 -11.02 -4.99
CA ASP A 39 -3.13 -11.20 -5.76
C ASP A 39 -2.32 -9.90 -5.92
N LEU A 40 -2.99 -8.74 -5.97
CA LEU A 40 -2.33 -7.44 -6.07
C LEU A 40 -1.73 -6.99 -4.73
N GLU A 41 -2.30 -7.36 -3.59
CA GLU A 41 -1.69 -7.14 -2.27
C GLU A 41 -0.49 -8.08 -2.03
N SER A 42 -0.49 -9.28 -2.62
CA SER A 42 0.67 -10.19 -2.62
C SER A 42 1.81 -9.72 -3.56
N GLN A 43 1.51 -8.84 -4.52
CA GLN A 43 2.48 -8.17 -5.38
C GLN A 43 2.88 -6.76 -4.89
N GLY A 44 2.66 -6.46 -3.60
CA GLY A 44 3.47 -5.50 -2.87
C GLY A 44 4.90 -6.04 -2.78
N GLY A 45 5.67 -5.80 -3.85
CA GLY A 45 6.93 -6.47 -4.14
C GLY A 45 7.82 -6.69 -2.92
N PHE A 46 8.17 -7.95 -2.70
CA PHE A 46 9.42 -8.33 -2.05
C PHE A 46 10.57 -7.73 -2.87
N LYS A 47 10.83 -6.43 -2.65
CA LYS A 47 12.14 -5.82 -2.89
C LYS A 47 13.09 -6.76 -2.16
N ARG A 48 13.89 -7.46 -2.96
CA ARG A 48 14.99 -8.33 -2.55
C ARG A 48 15.52 -7.84 -1.21
N MET A 49 15.66 -8.74 -0.24
CA MET A 49 16.33 -8.48 1.04
C MET A 49 17.79 -8.09 0.81
N CYS A 50 18.01 -6.94 0.18
CA CYS A 50 19.22 -6.16 0.32
C CYS A 50 19.14 -5.65 1.73
N LYS A 51 20.04 -6.14 2.59
CA LYS A 51 20.25 -5.57 3.92
C LYS A 51 20.20 -4.05 3.79
N PRO A 52 19.40 -3.34 4.60
CA PRO A 52 19.26 -1.90 4.46
C PRO A 52 20.66 -1.30 4.51
N LYS A 53 21.06 -0.68 3.40
CA LYS A 53 22.37 -0.03 3.32
C LYS A 53 22.34 1.05 4.40
N GLN A 54 23.18 0.90 5.42
CA GLN A 54 23.26 1.90 6.47
C GLN A 54 23.69 3.23 5.83
N PRO A 55 23.04 4.35 6.20
CA PRO A 55 23.40 5.67 5.70
C PRO A 55 24.89 5.94 5.91
N THR A 56 25.52 6.61 4.94
CA THR A 56 26.90 7.03 5.14
C THR A 56 26.99 8.09 6.24
N PRO A 57 27.98 8.02 7.14
CA PRO A 57 28.11 9.00 8.21
C PRO A 57 28.35 10.41 7.66
N PHE A 58 27.61 11.39 8.19
CA PHE A 58 27.69 12.77 7.75
C PHE A 58 28.63 13.60 8.64
N ILE A 59 29.73 14.08 8.06
CA ILE A 59 30.80 14.81 8.76
C ILE A 59 30.50 16.32 8.86
N GLY A 60 29.59 16.85 8.02
CA GLY A 60 29.31 18.30 7.97
C GLY A 60 30.21 19.10 7.02
N THR A 61 30.86 18.44 6.04
CA THR A 61 31.70 19.15 5.05
C THR A 61 30.81 19.87 4.02
N GLY A 62 30.97 21.20 3.92
CA GLY A 62 30.02 22.17 3.35
C GLY A 62 29.74 22.12 1.83
N LYS A 63 29.40 20.95 1.30
CA LYS A 63 28.82 20.81 -0.05
C LYS A 63 27.34 20.45 0.08
N ALA A 64 26.46 21.32 -0.41
CA ALA A 64 25.01 21.11 -0.37
C ALA A 64 24.57 19.78 -1.00
N VAL A 65 25.27 19.33 -2.05
CA VAL A 65 25.02 18.03 -2.70
C VAL A 65 25.16 16.87 -1.72
N LYS A 66 26.19 16.88 -0.87
CA LYS A 66 26.43 15.82 0.12
C LYS A 66 25.38 15.79 1.23
N VAL A 67 24.78 16.94 1.53
CA VAL A 67 23.67 17.02 2.49
C VAL A 67 22.44 16.36 1.90
N LYS A 68 22.12 16.69 0.63
CA LYS A 68 21.00 16.09 -0.07
C LYS A 68 21.15 14.57 -0.17
N ASP A 69 22.30 14.10 -0.63
CA ASP A 69 22.55 12.65 -0.77
C ASP A 69 22.41 11.93 0.58
N PHE A 70 22.85 12.54 1.69
CA PHE A 70 22.70 12.00 3.04
C PHE A 70 21.24 11.93 3.50
N LEU A 71 20.45 12.97 3.23
CA LEU A 71 19.02 12.99 3.55
C LEU A 71 18.26 11.92 2.74
N ASP A 72 18.55 11.82 1.44
CA ASP A 72 17.95 10.81 0.57
C ASP A 72 18.31 9.39 1.06
N GLU A 73 19.55 9.15 1.53
CA GLU A 73 19.96 7.87 2.15
C GLU A 73 19.25 7.60 3.48
N LEU A 74 19.03 8.63 4.32
CA LEU A 74 18.29 8.49 5.59
C LEU A 74 16.81 8.20 5.38
N ASP A 75 16.16 8.87 4.43
CA ASP A 75 14.74 8.64 4.12
C ASP A 75 14.53 7.20 3.64
N MET A 76 15.37 6.72 2.72
CA MET A 76 15.34 5.32 2.30
C MET A 76 15.57 4.35 3.46
N TYR A 77 16.45 4.70 4.39
CA TYR A 77 16.71 3.88 5.57
C TYR A 77 15.49 3.83 6.51
N PHE A 78 14.82 4.95 6.75
CA PHE A 78 13.63 5.01 7.59
C PHE A 78 12.43 4.31 6.96
N ASP A 79 12.24 4.44 5.65
CA ASP A 79 11.20 3.72 4.91
C ASP A 79 11.40 2.20 5.01
N MET A 80 12.64 1.73 4.94
CA MET A 80 12.97 0.30 5.09
C MET A 80 12.85 -0.21 6.53
N GLN A 81 13.10 0.63 7.53
CA GLN A 81 13.02 0.25 8.94
C GLN A 81 11.63 0.43 9.56
N LEU A 82 10.68 1.07 8.84
CA LEU A 82 9.37 1.46 9.37
C LEU A 82 9.49 2.24 10.69
N ALA A 83 10.51 3.11 10.78
CA ALA A 83 10.81 3.85 12.00
C ALA A 83 9.70 4.86 12.32
N GLN A 84 9.27 4.91 13.58
CA GLN A 84 8.33 5.93 14.05
C GLN A 84 8.98 7.32 14.04
N GLU A 85 8.19 8.35 13.76
CA GLU A 85 8.62 9.76 13.70
C GLU A 85 9.50 10.17 14.89
N GLU A 86 9.11 9.73 16.08
CA GLU A 86 9.77 10.03 17.36
C GLU A 86 11.17 9.41 17.48
N GLU A 87 11.42 8.32 16.76
CA GLU A 87 12.70 7.60 16.76
C GLU A 87 13.62 8.04 15.62
N LYS A 88 13.06 8.55 14.51
CA LYS A 88 13.83 9.00 13.34
C LYS A 88 14.91 10.01 13.71
N VAL A 89 14.57 10.99 14.55
CA VAL A 89 15.54 12.03 14.98
C VAL A 89 16.68 11.44 15.80
N LYS A 90 16.38 10.55 16.74
CA LYS A 90 17.38 9.89 17.59
C LYS A 90 18.32 9.03 16.74
N VAL A 91 17.76 8.30 15.79
CA VAL A 91 18.51 7.43 14.88
C VAL A 91 19.36 8.25 13.90
N ALA A 92 18.81 9.32 13.30
CA ALA A 92 19.55 10.23 12.42
C ALA A 92 20.77 10.84 13.14
N ALA A 93 20.62 11.22 14.40
CA ALA A 93 21.71 11.75 15.21
C ALA A 93 22.90 10.78 15.38
N THR A 94 22.66 9.47 15.32
CA THR A 94 23.73 8.46 15.40
C THR A 94 24.64 8.44 14.16
N PHE A 95 24.14 8.94 13.02
CA PHE A 95 24.90 8.99 11.76
C PHE A 95 25.69 10.30 11.60
N LEU A 96 25.51 11.28 12.49
CA LEU A 96 26.29 12.51 12.50
C LEU A 96 27.67 12.28 13.11
N LYS A 97 28.72 12.81 12.48
CA LYS A 97 30.12 12.76 12.95
C LYS A 97 30.77 14.13 12.96
N ASP A 98 31.88 14.25 13.69
CA ASP A 98 32.77 15.42 13.77
C ASP A 98 32.03 16.76 13.92
N HIS A 99 32.09 17.63 12.89
CA HIS A 99 31.51 18.96 12.92
C HIS A 99 29.98 18.92 12.99
N ALA A 100 29.34 17.99 12.29
CA ALA A 100 27.89 17.85 12.32
C ALA A 100 27.39 17.37 13.70
N LEU A 101 28.10 16.42 14.32
CA LEU A 101 27.77 15.96 15.67
C LEU A 101 27.99 17.07 16.71
N LYS A 102 29.06 17.85 16.54
CA LYS A 102 29.36 18.99 17.43
C LYS A 102 28.29 20.07 17.33
N TRP A 103 27.80 20.36 16.12
CA TRP A 103 26.69 21.29 15.92
C TRP A 103 25.39 20.77 16.55
N TRP A 104 25.07 19.49 16.36
CA TRP A 104 23.86 18.87 16.92
C TRP A 104 23.83 18.91 18.46
N LYS A 105 24.96 18.66 19.12
CA LYS A 105 25.07 18.72 20.59
C LYS A 105 25.12 20.14 21.17
N ALA A 106 25.27 21.17 20.33
CA ALA A 106 25.33 22.55 20.79
C ALA A 106 23.94 23.17 21.01
N PHE A 107 22.88 22.47 20.58
CA PHE A 107 21.48 22.79 20.82
C PHE A 107 20.86 21.79 21.79
#